data_AF-G0R9C2-F1
#
_entry.id   AF-G0R9C2-F1
#
_cell.length_a   1.000
_cell.length_b   1.000
_cell.length_c   1.000
_cell.angle_alpha   90.00
_cell.angle_beta   90.00
_cell.angle_gamma   90.00
#
_symmetry.space_group_name_H-M   'P 1'
#
loop_
_entity.id
_entity.type
_entity.pdbx_description
1 polymer ?
#
loop_
_entity_poly.entity_id
_entity_poly.type
_entity_poly.pdbx_seq_one_letter_code
_entity_poly.pdbx_strand_id
1 'polypeptide(L)'
;RSVQLLNVPEHAAYADIVAVVRGGILFDLSISRRSGTATVTFAETSSAAAYYAHVRDNDLYIKSKRVDIRWSDRFLTLHEHFAKRIANGATRNLVMRKCNVSHTEASIRRDLEHIHNLKVVGIYFYEGNCHISTNSVPSAMYARTCMMSRLKYKGCRIEWDVDDCAQPLSQMPIMSRRRTPFPVAPVARSVRNASNRFQLLASEATSEE
;
A
#
# COMPACT_ATOMS: atom_id res chain seq x y z
N ARG A 1 4.25 18.96 -2.20
CA ARG A 1 3.35 18.13 -1.37
C ARG A 1 2.73 16.93 -2.11
N SER A 2 2.68 16.95 -3.45
CA SER A 2 2.06 15.88 -4.23
C SER A 2 3.11 15.15 -5.07
N VAL A 3 3.02 13.83 -5.11
CA VAL A 3 3.83 12.95 -5.96
C VAL A 3 2.92 12.25 -6.96
N GLN A 4 3.47 11.89 -8.11
CA GLN A 4 2.80 11.11 -9.12
C GLN A 4 3.45 9.74 -9.25
N LEU A 5 2.61 8.73 -9.20
CA LEU A 5 2.91 7.35 -9.52
C LEU A 5 2.60 7.12 -11.00
N LEU A 6 3.57 6.63 -11.74
CA LEU A 6 3.49 6.35 -13.18
C LEU A 6 3.37 4.84 -13.42
N ASN A 7 2.89 4.46 -14.60
CA ASN A 7 2.76 3.04 -14.98
C ASN A 7 1.82 2.23 -14.08
N VAL A 8 0.89 2.90 -13.39
CA VAL A 8 -0.11 2.27 -12.51
C VAL A 8 -0.96 1.28 -13.32
N PRO A 9 -1.16 0.04 -12.84
CA PRO A 9 -1.99 -0.95 -13.53
C PRO A 9 -3.41 -0.44 -13.79
N GLU A 10 -3.97 -0.74 -14.97
CA GLU A 10 -5.31 -0.28 -15.37
C GLU A 10 -6.40 -0.73 -14.39
N HIS A 11 -6.28 -1.94 -13.85
CA HIS A 11 -7.20 -2.54 -12.90
C HIS A 11 -6.84 -2.26 -11.42
N ALA A 12 -5.85 -1.40 -11.13
CA ALA A 12 -5.50 -1.04 -9.75
C ALA A 12 -6.58 -0.13 -9.15
N ALA A 13 -7.27 -0.55 -8.10
CA ALA A 13 -8.23 0.25 -7.36
C ALA A 13 -7.52 1.23 -6.39
N TYR A 14 -8.29 2.15 -5.81
CA TYR A 14 -7.79 3.02 -4.75
C TYR A 14 -7.22 2.19 -3.58
N ALA A 15 -7.86 1.08 -3.21
CA ALA A 15 -7.40 0.19 -2.14
C ALA A 15 -5.98 -0.34 -2.39
N ASP A 16 -5.65 -0.68 -3.64
CA ASP A 16 -4.33 -1.21 -4.00
C ASP A 16 -3.22 -0.17 -3.83
N ILE A 17 -3.51 1.10 -4.12
CA ILE A 17 -2.54 2.19 -3.94
C ILE A 17 -2.38 2.51 -2.45
N VAL A 18 -3.50 2.58 -1.73
CA VAL A 18 -3.50 2.86 -0.29
C VAL A 18 -2.79 1.78 0.51
N ALA A 19 -2.87 0.52 0.08
CA ALA A 19 -2.16 -0.58 0.70
C ALA A 19 -0.63 -0.39 0.70
N VAL A 20 -0.09 0.30 -0.30
CA VAL A 20 1.36 0.49 -0.47
C VAL A 20 1.86 1.88 -0.07
N VAL A 21 0.99 2.83 0.27
CA VAL A 21 1.40 4.19 0.66
C VAL A 21 1.50 4.29 2.18
N ARG A 22 2.65 4.77 2.69
CA ARG A 22 2.91 5.03 4.13
C ARG A 22 3.68 6.34 4.30
N GLY A 23 3.90 6.76 5.55
CA GLY A 23 4.77 7.88 5.91
C GLY A 23 4.07 9.23 6.14
N GLY A 24 2.75 9.29 6.08
CA GLY A 24 2.03 10.52 6.41
C GLY A 24 0.55 10.50 6.05
N ILE A 25 -0.19 11.46 6.62
CA ILE A 25 -1.62 11.63 6.35
C ILE A 25 -1.82 12.00 4.88
N LEU A 26 -2.72 11.28 4.20
CA LEU A 26 -3.11 11.60 2.84
C LEU A 26 -4.20 12.65 2.82
N PHE A 27 -3.93 13.76 2.14
CA PHE A 27 -4.93 14.79 1.90
C PHE A 27 -5.86 14.39 0.74
N ASP A 28 -5.28 13.95 -0.38
CA ASP A 28 -6.03 13.55 -1.57
C ASP A 28 -5.31 12.44 -2.35
N LEU A 29 -6.09 11.53 -2.92
CA LEU A 29 -5.66 10.49 -3.84
C LEU A 29 -6.57 10.52 -5.06
N SER A 30 -5.96 10.59 -6.25
CA SER A 30 -6.67 10.52 -7.53
C SER A 30 -5.99 9.59 -8.52
N ILE A 31 -6.77 8.83 -9.27
CA ILE A 31 -6.30 7.92 -10.32
C ILE A 31 -6.76 8.44 -11.68
N SER A 32 -5.82 8.65 -12.60
CA SER A 32 -6.08 8.99 -13.99
C SER A 32 -5.85 7.77 -14.88
N ARG A 33 -6.94 7.05 -15.18
CA ARG A 33 -6.91 5.83 -16.03
C ARG A 33 -6.35 6.11 -17.41
N ARG A 34 -6.76 7.23 -18.03
CA ARG A 34 -6.30 7.64 -19.36
C ARG A 34 -4.78 7.76 -19.47
N SER A 35 -4.13 8.21 -18.40
CA SER A 35 -2.67 8.39 -18.38
C SER A 35 -1.94 7.24 -17.66
N GLY A 36 -2.65 6.29 -17.07
CA GLY A 36 -2.05 5.26 -16.22
C GLY A 36 -1.28 5.82 -15.03
N THR A 37 -1.73 6.97 -14.48
CA THR A 37 -1.06 7.64 -13.35
C THR A 37 -1.96 7.74 -12.14
N ALA A 38 -1.35 7.81 -10.95
CA ALA A 38 -2.04 8.19 -9.72
C ALA A 38 -1.31 9.34 -9.04
N THR A 39 -2.05 10.36 -8.60
CA THR A 39 -1.49 11.48 -7.84
C THR A 39 -1.81 11.28 -6.37
N VAL A 40 -0.76 11.24 -5.55
CA VAL A 40 -0.84 11.12 -4.09
C VAL A 40 -0.46 12.46 -3.49
N THR A 41 -1.36 13.08 -2.75
CA THR A 41 -1.14 14.37 -2.10
C THR A 41 -1.13 14.18 -0.59
N PHE A 42 0.00 14.49 0.03
CA PHE A 42 0.15 14.44 1.48
C PHE A 42 -0.30 15.76 2.12
N ALA A 43 -0.77 15.67 3.37
CA ALA A 43 -1.08 16.85 4.18
C ALA A 43 0.19 17.71 4.39
N GLU A 44 1.30 17.06 4.73
CA GLU A 44 2.59 17.69 4.95
C GLU A 44 3.54 17.55 3.75
N THR A 45 4.32 18.59 3.49
CA THR A 45 5.33 18.57 2.43
C THR A 45 6.50 17.64 2.75
N SER A 46 6.89 17.56 4.03
CA SER A 46 7.92 16.65 4.56
C SER A 46 7.58 15.18 4.26
N SER A 47 6.35 14.74 4.55
CA SER A 47 5.89 13.38 4.25
C SER A 47 6.00 13.04 2.76
N ALA A 48 5.65 13.98 1.88
CA ALA A 48 5.78 13.78 0.43
C ALA A 48 7.24 13.59 0.00
N ALA A 49 8.16 14.37 0.57
CA ALA A 49 9.59 14.27 0.28
C ALA A 49 10.18 12.96 0.80
N ALA A 50 9.81 12.57 2.03
CA ALA A 50 10.23 11.31 2.62
C ALA A 50 9.73 10.10 1.81
N TYR A 51 8.45 10.11 1.42
CA TYR A 51 7.88 9.07 0.57
C TYR A 51 8.54 9.03 -0.81
N TYR A 52 8.81 10.18 -1.43
CA TYR A 52 9.51 10.27 -2.71
C TYR A 52 10.89 9.62 -2.66
N ALA A 53 11.70 9.99 -1.66
CA ALA A 53 13.03 9.40 -1.46
C ALA A 53 12.94 7.90 -1.20
N HIS A 54 12.02 7.48 -0.33
CA HIS A 54 11.84 6.07 0.01
C HIS A 54 11.49 5.21 -1.21
N VAL A 55 10.52 5.63 -2.02
CA VAL A 55 10.13 4.88 -3.23
C VAL A 55 11.25 4.85 -4.27
N ARG A 56 11.99 5.95 -4.43
CA ARG A 56 13.14 6.01 -5.35
C ARG A 56 14.22 5.00 -4.96
N ASP A 57 14.46 4.82 -3.66
CA ASP A 57 15.55 3.99 -3.17
C ASP A 57 15.16 2.50 -3.02
N ASN A 58 13.86 2.19 -2.87
CA ASN A 58 13.36 0.83 -2.58
C ASN A 58 12.51 0.19 -3.68
N ASP A 59 12.21 0.93 -4.76
CA ASP A 59 11.19 0.60 -5.75
C ASP A 59 9.77 0.45 -5.17
N LEU A 60 8.75 0.72 -5.98
CA LEU A 60 7.35 0.52 -5.61
C LEU A 60 6.69 -0.47 -6.56
N TYR A 61 5.93 -1.40 -6.00
CA TYR A 61 5.15 -2.35 -6.77
C TYR A 61 3.67 -2.25 -6.41
N ILE A 62 2.82 -2.18 -7.43
CA ILE A 62 1.36 -2.23 -7.28
C ILE A 62 0.87 -3.38 -8.16
N LYS A 63 0.19 -4.37 -7.56
CA LYS A 63 -0.24 -5.60 -8.23
C LYS A 63 0.89 -6.26 -9.04
N SER A 64 2.05 -6.42 -8.41
CA SER A 64 3.26 -7.02 -9.02
C SER A 64 3.84 -6.28 -10.22
N LYS A 65 3.36 -5.07 -10.54
CA LYS A 65 3.95 -4.20 -11.56
C LYS A 65 4.74 -3.10 -10.89
N ARG A 66 5.98 -2.87 -11.34
CA ARG A 66 6.80 -1.75 -10.89
C ARG A 66 6.18 -0.43 -11.33
N VAL A 67 6.15 0.52 -10.42
CA VAL A 67 5.57 1.85 -10.57
C VAL A 67 6.68 2.86 -10.38
N ASP A 68 6.82 3.81 -11.30
CA ASP A 68 7.81 4.88 -11.19
C ASP A 68 7.21 6.06 -10.43
N ILE A 69 8.07 6.88 -9.81
CA ILE A 69 7.65 8.05 -9.03
C ILE A 69 8.26 9.33 -9.59
N ARG A 70 7.45 10.39 -9.67
CA ARG A 70 7.90 11.74 -9.97
C ARG A 70 7.17 12.77 -9.10
N TRP A 71 7.70 13.98 -9.03
CA TRP A 71 6.94 15.10 -8.45
C TRP A 71 5.73 15.43 -9.32
N SER A 72 4.61 15.83 -8.70
CA SER A 72 3.45 16.27 -9.47
C SER A 72 3.69 17.67 -10.02
N ASP A 73 3.44 17.85 -11.31
CA ASP A 73 3.45 19.16 -11.97
C ASP A 73 2.28 20.05 -11.51
N ARG A 74 1.27 19.46 -10.84
CA ARG A 74 0.11 20.18 -10.32
C ARG A 74 0.37 20.66 -8.90
N PHE A 75 0.38 21.98 -8.73
CA PHE A 75 0.40 22.60 -7.42
C PHE A 75 -0.98 22.52 -6.79
N LEU A 76 -1.13 21.66 -5.78
CA LEU A 76 -2.29 21.66 -4.91
C LEU A 76 -1.97 22.47 -3.66
N THR A 77 -2.67 23.59 -3.48
CA THR A 77 -2.58 24.40 -2.26
C THR A 77 -3.58 23.87 -1.25
N LEU A 78 -3.10 23.47 -0.08
CA LEU A 78 -3.96 23.08 1.03
C LEU A 78 -4.55 24.34 1.65
N HIS A 79 -5.86 24.52 1.48
CA HIS A 79 -6.57 25.63 2.09
C HIS A 79 -6.52 25.55 3.62
N GLU A 80 -6.40 26.69 4.29
CA GLU A 80 -6.24 26.77 5.76
C GLU A 80 -7.36 26.05 6.52
N HIS A 81 -8.60 26.15 6.02
CA HIS A 81 -9.74 25.43 6.58
C HIS A 81 -9.49 23.91 6.68
N PHE A 82 -8.90 23.29 5.65
CA PHE A 82 -8.58 21.87 5.70
C PHE A 82 -7.38 21.57 6.60
N ALA A 83 -6.35 22.42 6.58
CA ALA A 83 -5.21 22.27 7.47
C ALA A 83 -5.63 22.27 8.95
N LYS A 84 -6.50 23.20 9.35
CA LYS A 84 -7.06 23.26 10.71
C LYS A 84 -7.87 22.02 11.06
N ARG A 85 -8.65 21.48 10.11
CA ARG A 85 -9.42 20.25 10.34
C ARG A 85 -8.51 19.05 10.55
N ILE A 86 -7.45 18.92 9.77
CA ILE A 86 -6.45 17.85 9.90
C ILE A 86 -5.71 17.99 11.24
N ALA A 87 -5.33 19.21 11.64
CA ALA A 87 -4.73 19.47 12.95
C ALA A 87 -5.67 19.08 14.11
N ASN A 88 -6.98 19.15 13.91
CA ASN A 88 -7.99 18.70 14.87
C ASN A 88 -8.31 17.18 14.74
N GLY A 89 -7.49 16.41 14.02
CA GLY A 89 -7.63 14.96 13.88
C GLY A 89 -8.51 14.49 12.72
N ALA A 90 -8.87 15.36 11.75
CA ALA A 90 -9.58 14.91 10.56
C ALA A 90 -8.68 14.09 9.64
N THR A 91 -9.15 12.91 9.26
CA THR A 91 -8.49 12.00 8.32
C THR A 91 -9.45 11.65 7.17
N ARG A 92 -8.99 10.84 6.22
CA ARG A 92 -9.85 10.29 5.17
C ARG A 92 -10.69 9.08 5.64
N ASN A 93 -10.46 8.59 6.85
CA ASN A 93 -11.12 7.43 7.42
C ASN A 93 -12.15 7.87 8.46
N LEU A 94 -13.30 7.20 8.45
CA LEU A 94 -14.40 7.45 9.37
C LEU A 94 -14.75 6.16 10.09
N VAL A 95 -15.11 6.29 11.36
CA VAL A 95 -15.72 5.20 12.13
C VAL A 95 -17.13 5.61 12.55
N MET A 96 -18.09 4.76 12.21
CA MET A 96 -19.47 4.88 12.64
C MET A 96 -19.72 3.90 13.78
N ARG A 97 -19.94 4.44 14.97
CA ARG A 97 -20.26 3.68 16.19
C ARG A 97 -21.75 3.58 16.40
N LYS A 98 -22.16 2.53 17.12
CA LYS A 98 -23.57 2.21 17.39
C LYS A 98 -24.37 1.97 16.10
N CYS A 99 -23.74 1.29 15.14
CA CYS A 99 -24.41 0.92 13.89
C CYS A 99 -25.54 -0.08 14.19
N ASN A 100 -26.73 0.18 13.67
CA ASN A 100 -27.77 -0.84 13.59
C ASN A 100 -27.35 -1.94 12.58
N VAL A 101 -27.78 -3.18 12.80
CA VAL A 101 -27.54 -4.35 11.94
C VAL A 101 -28.10 -4.14 10.53
N SER A 102 -29.02 -3.19 10.34
CA SER A 102 -29.59 -2.84 9.03
C SER A 102 -28.61 -2.12 8.09
N HIS A 103 -27.49 -1.59 8.58
CA HIS A 103 -26.48 -0.97 7.73
C HIS A 103 -25.63 -2.02 7.03
N THR A 104 -25.67 -2.02 5.70
CA THR A 104 -24.79 -2.86 4.87
C THR A 104 -23.82 -1.98 4.08
N GLU A 105 -22.69 -2.56 3.68
CA GLU A 105 -21.70 -1.89 2.83
C GLU A 105 -22.35 -1.29 1.56
N ALA A 106 -23.13 -2.10 0.83
CA ALA A 106 -23.81 -1.67 -0.39
C ALA A 106 -24.77 -0.49 -0.13
N SER A 107 -25.46 -0.51 1.01
CA SER A 107 -26.39 0.53 1.42
C SER A 107 -25.70 1.85 1.73
N ILE A 108 -24.51 1.80 2.36
CA ILE A 108 -23.69 3.00 2.64
C ILE A 108 -23.04 3.51 1.35
N ARG A 109 -22.53 2.63 0.49
CA ARG A 109 -21.93 3.02 -0.81
C ARG A 109 -22.94 3.77 -1.68
N ARG A 110 -24.16 3.26 -1.81
CA ARG A 110 -25.25 3.92 -2.55
C ARG A 110 -25.57 5.30 -1.98
N ASP A 111 -25.56 5.42 -0.66
CA ASP A 111 -25.82 6.70 0.00
C ASP A 111 -24.74 7.74 -0.30
N LEU A 112 -23.49 7.35 -0.53
CA LEU A 112 -22.37 8.25 -0.78
C LEU A 112 -22.10 8.51 -2.27
N GLU A 113 -22.69 7.72 -3.17
CA GLU A 113 -22.42 7.74 -4.61
C GLU A 113 -22.72 9.09 -5.29
N HIS A 114 -23.71 9.82 -4.79
CA HIS A 114 -24.09 11.14 -5.32
C HIS A 114 -23.08 12.25 -5.01
N ILE A 115 -22.06 12.00 -4.17
CA ILE A 115 -21.06 13.01 -3.80
C ILE A 115 -19.95 13.02 -4.85
N HIS A 116 -19.77 14.18 -5.49
CA HIS A 116 -18.76 14.36 -6.52
C HIS A 116 -17.33 14.09 -6.01
N ASN A 117 -16.53 13.41 -6.83
CA ASN A 117 -15.13 13.02 -6.55
C ASN A 117 -14.91 12.15 -5.29
N LEU A 118 -15.96 11.75 -4.57
CA LEU A 118 -15.84 10.81 -3.48
C LEU A 118 -15.72 9.40 -4.05
N LYS A 119 -14.65 8.71 -3.64
CA LYS A 119 -14.45 7.29 -3.90
C LYS A 119 -14.28 6.56 -2.58
N VAL A 120 -15.18 5.62 -2.32
CA VAL A 120 -15.11 4.74 -1.15
C VAL A 120 -14.08 3.65 -1.43
N VAL A 121 -12.96 3.71 -0.73
CA VAL A 121 -11.85 2.76 -0.82
C VAL A 121 -12.27 1.41 -0.26
N GLY A 122 -12.88 1.41 0.92
CA GLY A 122 -13.33 0.20 1.61
C GLY A 122 -14.36 0.53 2.67
N ILE A 123 -15.24 -0.42 2.94
CA ILE A 123 -16.13 -0.42 4.11
C ILE A 123 -16.02 -1.79 4.74
N TYR A 124 -15.80 -1.84 6.05
CA TYR A 124 -15.82 -3.10 6.79
C TYR A 124 -16.49 -2.90 8.15
N PHE A 125 -17.08 -3.98 8.64
CA PHE A 125 -17.75 -4.01 9.93
C PHE A 125 -16.89 -4.83 10.90
N TYR A 126 -16.57 -4.24 12.04
CA TYR A 126 -15.76 -4.87 13.07
C TYR A 126 -16.29 -4.48 14.45
N GLU A 127 -16.56 -5.47 15.30
CA GLU A 127 -17.04 -5.27 16.67
C GLU A 127 -18.26 -4.32 16.78
N GLY A 128 -19.20 -4.40 15.85
CA GLY A 128 -20.40 -3.54 15.82
C GLY A 128 -20.14 -2.09 15.38
N ASN A 129 -18.92 -1.77 14.96
CA ASN A 129 -18.55 -0.51 14.34
C ASN A 129 -18.41 -0.69 12.82
N CYS A 130 -18.69 0.37 12.08
CA CYS A 130 -18.50 0.41 10.63
C CYS A 130 -17.37 1.38 10.31
N HIS A 131 -16.33 0.87 9.68
CA HIS A 131 -15.16 1.64 9.25
C HIS A 131 -15.31 1.95 7.77
N ILE A 132 -15.13 3.22 7.41
CA ILE A 132 -15.31 3.73 6.05
C ILE A 132 -14.03 4.46 5.66
N SER A 133 -13.34 3.94 4.66
CA SER A 133 -12.16 4.57 4.09
C SER A 133 -12.50 5.25 2.78
N THR A 134 -12.10 6.52 2.65
CA THR A 134 -12.33 7.32 1.42
C THR A 134 -11.00 7.70 0.76
N ASN A 135 -11.07 8.26 -0.45
CA ASN A 135 -9.89 8.67 -1.20
C ASN A 135 -9.21 9.95 -0.67
N SER A 136 -9.94 10.82 0.04
CA SER A 136 -9.43 12.14 0.43
C SER A 136 -10.05 12.65 1.74
N VAL A 137 -9.36 13.56 2.44
CA VAL A 137 -9.90 14.22 3.64
C VAL A 137 -11.15 15.06 3.31
N PRO A 138 -11.17 15.88 2.23
CA PRO A 138 -12.40 16.57 1.83
C PRO A 138 -13.57 15.61 1.57
N SER A 139 -13.32 14.49 0.89
CA SER A 139 -14.34 13.47 0.64
C SER A 139 -14.91 12.89 1.94
N ALA A 140 -14.06 12.59 2.94
CA ALA A 140 -14.52 12.13 4.25
C ALA A 140 -15.34 13.19 4.99
N MET A 141 -14.97 14.47 4.91
CA MET A 141 -15.74 15.57 5.49
C MET A 141 -17.14 15.69 4.88
N TYR A 142 -17.25 15.59 3.54
CA TYR A 142 -18.53 15.60 2.85
C TYR A 142 -19.35 14.36 3.16
N ALA A 143 -18.72 13.18 3.20
CA ALA A 143 -19.37 11.92 3.56
C ALA A 143 -20.00 12.01 4.96
N ARG A 144 -19.23 12.46 5.95
CA ARG A 144 -19.67 12.63 7.33
C ARG A 144 -20.90 13.54 7.42
N THR A 145 -20.85 14.69 6.76
CA THR A 145 -21.96 15.67 6.76
C THR A 145 -23.21 15.09 6.10
N CYS A 146 -23.06 14.41 4.97
CA CYS A 146 -24.17 13.78 4.25
C CYS A 146 -24.81 12.63 5.04
N MET A 147 -24.00 11.80 5.71
CA MET A 147 -24.53 10.74 6.55
C MET A 147 -25.29 11.32 7.75
N MET A 148 -24.74 12.35 8.41
CA MET A 148 -25.39 13.01 9.56
C MET A 148 -26.74 13.65 9.23
N SER A 149 -26.96 14.10 7.99
CA SER A 149 -28.23 14.73 7.60
C SER A 149 -29.36 13.74 7.32
N ARG A 150 -29.06 12.44 7.17
CA ARG A 150 -30.04 11.41 6.83
C ARG A 150 -30.56 10.71 8.09
N LEU A 151 -31.89 10.59 8.20
CA LEU A 151 -32.55 9.89 9.31
C LEU A 151 -32.08 8.44 9.50
N LYS A 152 -31.66 7.79 8.41
CA LYS A 152 -31.11 6.43 8.41
C LYS A 152 -29.92 6.27 9.36
N TYR A 153 -29.10 7.31 9.56
CA TYR A 153 -27.94 7.28 10.45
C TYR A 153 -28.21 7.94 11.80
N LYS A 154 -29.47 8.30 12.09
CA LYS A 154 -29.85 8.91 13.37
C LYS A 154 -29.51 7.96 14.52
N GLY A 155 -28.80 8.49 15.53
CA GLY A 155 -28.34 7.72 16.68
C GLY A 155 -26.97 7.07 16.51
N CYS A 156 -26.45 6.96 15.29
CA CYS A 156 -25.06 6.57 15.04
C CYS A 156 -24.11 7.73 15.41
N ARG A 157 -22.93 7.42 15.95
CA ARG A 157 -21.87 8.42 16.17
C ARG A 157 -20.81 8.27 15.09
N ILE A 158 -20.62 9.29 14.26
CA ILE A 158 -19.63 9.29 13.17
C ILE A 158 -18.43 10.14 13.59
N GLU A 159 -17.30 9.47 13.78
CA GLU A 159 -16.03 10.00 14.26
C GLU A 159 -14.91 9.79 13.23
N TRP A 160 -13.78 10.46 13.43
CA TRP A 160 -12.59 10.26 12.61
C TRP A 160 -11.86 9.00 13.06
N ASP A 161 -11.34 8.24 12.09
CA ASP A 161 -10.57 7.04 12.36
C ASP A 161 -9.10 7.22 11.93
N VAL A 162 -8.23 6.34 12.41
CA VAL A 162 -6.79 6.41 12.13
C VAL A 162 -6.54 6.16 10.64
N ASP A 163 -5.63 6.93 10.04
CA ASP A 163 -5.21 6.71 8.66
C ASP A 163 -4.05 5.71 8.60
N ASP A 164 -4.25 4.57 7.94
CA ASP A 164 -3.21 3.57 7.71
C ASP A 164 -1.99 4.16 6.99
N CYS A 165 -2.20 5.17 6.14
CA CYS A 165 -1.11 5.84 5.43
C CYS A 165 -0.24 6.70 6.35
N ALA A 166 -0.74 7.11 7.52
CA ALA A 166 0.02 7.87 8.50
C ALA A 166 1.03 7.01 9.28
N GLN A 167 0.98 5.69 9.14
CA GLN A 167 1.96 4.80 9.76
C GLN A 167 3.37 5.01 9.17
N PRO A 168 4.45 4.70 9.92
CA PRO A 168 5.82 4.89 9.50
C PRO A 168 6.15 4.21 8.16
N LEU A 169 7.07 4.80 7.39
CA LEU A 169 7.55 4.26 6.11
C LEU A 169 8.15 2.85 6.25
N SER A 170 8.70 2.49 7.41
CA SER A 170 9.24 1.15 7.67
C SER A 170 8.17 0.04 7.62
N GLN A 171 6.89 0.39 7.75
CA GLN A 171 5.76 -0.55 7.65
C GLN A 171 5.23 -0.69 6.22
N MET A 172 5.87 -0.03 5.25
CA MET A 172 5.48 -0.15 3.85
C MET A 172 5.74 -1.59 3.37
N PRO A 173 4.80 -2.22 2.62
CA PRO A 173 4.99 -3.59 2.16
C PRO A 173 6.22 -3.70 1.25
N ILE A 174 7.26 -4.35 1.75
CA ILE A 174 8.42 -4.71 0.93
C ILE A 174 8.00 -5.94 0.12
N MET A 175 7.73 -5.75 -1.18
CA MET A 175 7.73 -6.91 -2.07
C MET A 175 9.16 -7.43 -2.11
N SER A 176 9.43 -8.50 -1.35
CA SER A 176 10.68 -9.25 -1.45
C SER A 176 10.94 -9.50 -2.92
N ARG A 177 11.92 -8.78 -3.48
CA ARG A 177 12.53 -9.09 -4.77
C ARG A 177 12.90 -10.56 -4.64
N ARG A 178 12.15 -11.47 -5.29
CA ARG A 178 12.57 -12.87 -5.36
C ARG A 178 13.96 -12.79 -5.96
N ARG A 179 14.99 -12.96 -5.13
CA ARG A 179 16.35 -13.19 -5.62
C ARG A 179 16.17 -14.43 -6.47
N THR A 180 16.18 -14.27 -7.79
CA THR A 180 16.45 -15.39 -8.67
C THR A 180 17.69 -16.05 -8.08
N PRO A 181 17.64 -17.34 -7.69
CA PRO A 181 18.85 -18.02 -7.24
C PRO A 181 19.90 -17.76 -8.30
N PHE A 182 21.04 -17.20 -7.90
CA PHE A 182 22.19 -17.11 -8.78
C PHE A 182 22.37 -18.49 -9.44
N PRO A 183 22.57 -18.60 -10.75
CA PRO A 183 22.90 -19.88 -11.34
C PRO A 183 24.18 -20.34 -10.66
N VAL A 184 24.05 -21.37 -9.82
CA VAL A 184 25.18 -22.02 -9.17
C VAL A 184 26.07 -22.50 -10.30
N ALA A 185 27.27 -21.93 -10.39
CA ALA A 185 28.27 -22.41 -11.33
C ALA A 185 28.44 -23.92 -11.10
N PRO A 186 28.53 -24.74 -12.17
CA PRO A 186 28.66 -26.18 -12.00
C PRO A 186 29.98 -26.43 -11.27
N VAL A 187 29.89 -27.05 -10.09
CA VAL A 187 31.05 -27.50 -9.34
C VAL A 187 31.77 -28.52 -10.21
N ALA A 188 32.94 -28.15 -10.73
CA ALA A 188 33.82 -29.09 -11.40
C ALA A 188 34.19 -30.20 -10.40
N ARG A 189 33.67 -31.41 -10.62
CA ARG A 189 34.10 -32.60 -9.88
C ARG A 189 35.57 -32.85 -10.21
N SER A 190 36.44 -32.58 -9.26
CA SER A 190 37.82 -33.09 -9.28
C SER A 190 37.76 -34.61 -9.30
N VAL A 191 38.12 -35.20 -10.44
CA VAL A 191 38.37 -36.63 -10.56
C VAL A 191 39.63 -36.93 -9.76
N ARG A 192 39.48 -37.48 -8.57
CA ARG A 192 40.60 -38.07 -7.84
C ARG A 192 40.89 -39.43 -8.48
N ASN A 193 42.10 -39.58 -9.00
CA ASN A 193 42.67 -40.85 -9.45
C ASN A 193 42.53 -41.89 -8.33
N ALA A 194 41.62 -42.85 -8.52
CA ALA A 194 41.61 -44.07 -7.74
C ALA A 194 42.73 -44.97 -8.28
N SER A 195 43.89 -44.93 -7.64
CA SER A 195 44.89 -45.99 -7.83
C SER A 195 44.30 -47.31 -7.32
N ASN A 196 44.33 -48.32 -8.19
CA ASN A 196 43.73 -49.63 -7.95
C ASN A 196 44.40 -50.33 -6.75
N ARG A 197 43.57 -50.70 -5.77
CA ARG A 197 43.93 -51.34 -4.50
C ARG A 197 44.44 -52.79 -4.62
N PHE A 198 44.48 -53.35 -5.83
CA PHE A 198 44.80 -54.77 -6.06
C PHE A 198 46.26 -55.05 -6.47
N GLN A 199 47.14 -54.05 -6.49
CA GLN A 199 48.52 -54.21 -6.98
C GLN A 199 49.57 -54.25 -5.87
N LEU A 200 49.26 -54.85 -4.72
CA LEU A 200 50.17 -54.89 -3.54
C LEU A 200 50.33 -56.30 -2.93
N LEU A 201 49.94 -57.36 -3.64
CA LEU A 201 50.06 -58.74 -3.16
C LEU A 201 50.68 -59.72 -4.17
N ALA A 202 51.39 -59.24 -5.20
CA ALA A 202 52.00 -60.09 -6.23
C ALA A 202 53.54 -59.97 -6.29
N SER A 203 54.19 -59.69 -5.16
CA SER A 203 55.64 -59.64 -5.08
C SER A 203 56.14 -60.03 -3.69
N GLU A 204 55.84 -61.25 -3.26
CA GLU A 204 56.54 -61.92 -2.15
C GLU A 204 56.26 -63.43 -2.23
N ALA A 205 56.86 -64.08 -3.23
CA ALA A 205 57.05 -65.53 -3.28
C ALA A 205 58.18 -65.82 -4.27
N THR A 206 59.43 -65.63 -3.84
CA THR A 206 60.63 -66.29 -4.40
C THR A 206 61.82 -65.99 -3.49
N SER A 207 62.04 -66.84 -2.49
CA SER A 207 63.36 -67.13 -1.90
C SER A 207 63.28 -68.48 -1.18
N GLU A 208 64.33 -69.29 -1.27
CA GLU A 208 64.51 -70.69 -0.79
C GLU A 208 64.07 -71.74 -1.84
N GLU A 209 64.91 -72.54 -2.49
CA GLU A 209 66.35 -72.91 -2.39
C GLU A 209 67.01 -72.93 -3.78
#